data_AF-A0A7S0U7R0-F1
#
_entry.id   AF-A0A7S0U7R0-F1
#
_cell.length_a   1.000
_cell.length_b   1.000
_cell.length_c   1.000
_cell.angle_alpha   90.00
_cell.angle_beta   90.00
_cell.angle_gamma   90.00
#
_symmetry.space_group_name_H-M   'P 1'
#
loop_
_entity.id
_entity.type
_entity.pdbx_description
1 polymer ?
#
loop_
_entity_poly.entity_id
_entity_poly.type
_entity_poly.pdbx_seq_one_letter_code
_entity_poly.pdbx_strand_id
1 'polypeptide(L)'
;AGEVVSEETVTDCGIVLRVDPSPDGAVRVVPGAFVADQPLDEVFTDGLSFVVGGDTGAVLFASPPMVFPNGTAVFAVAASAEGVADLTVRLDDFELSSPTYPFRLIVGRGSGPPSFTAATLVEVDSTAPFSMPGFAVLDPLRSVQPVTFDVVFSTSTPDLFLSPPAVSAD
;
A
#
# COMPACT_ATOMS: atom_id res chain seq x y z
N ALA A 1 29.60 21.01 3.96
CA ALA A 1 28.64 20.42 3.00
C ALA A 1 28.61 18.94 3.31
N GLY A 2 27.67 18.41 4.09
CA GLY A 2 26.22 18.55 3.91
C GLY A 2 25.74 17.31 3.13
N GLU A 3 26.06 16.12 3.65
CA GLU A 3 25.63 14.84 3.07
C GLU A 3 24.18 14.63 3.47
N VAL A 4 23.30 14.71 2.48
CA VAL A 4 21.88 14.40 2.61
C VAL A 4 21.78 12.90 2.83
N VAL A 5 21.64 12.52 4.10
CA VAL A 5 21.25 11.16 4.52
C VAL A 5 19.87 10.90 3.91
N SER A 6 19.83 10.03 2.91
CA SER A 6 18.59 9.54 2.32
C SER A 6 17.76 8.88 3.42
N GLU A 7 16.49 9.25 3.45
CA GLU A 7 15.45 8.80 4.36
C GLU A 7 15.58 7.30 4.64
N GLU A 8 15.97 6.99 5.88
CA GLU A 8 16.12 5.64 6.40
C GLU A 8 14.73 4.99 6.37
N THR A 9 14.45 4.21 5.32
CA THR A 9 13.38 3.23 5.38
C THR A 9 13.87 2.15 6.32
N VAL A 10 13.43 2.23 7.58
CA VAL A 10 13.64 1.20 8.60
C VAL A 10 13.09 -0.13 8.06
N THR A 11 13.95 -0.88 7.38
CA THR A 11 13.67 -2.12 6.65
C THR A 11 13.96 -3.34 7.52
N ASP A 12 13.66 -3.25 8.81
CA ASP A 12 13.92 -4.33 9.78
C ASP A 12 12.62 -5.03 10.26
N CYS A 13 11.46 -4.62 9.72
CA CYS A 13 10.21 -5.37 9.85
C CYS A 13 10.02 -6.26 8.63
N GLY A 14 10.06 -7.58 8.82
CA GLY A 14 9.90 -8.56 7.73
C GLY A 14 8.51 -8.55 7.07
N ILE A 15 7.50 -7.97 7.73
CA ILE A 15 6.11 -7.90 7.23
C ILE A 15 5.52 -6.51 7.54
N VAL A 16 4.92 -5.86 6.54
CA VAL A 16 4.20 -4.59 6.68
C VAL A 16 2.76 -4.73 6.19
N LEU A 17 1.80 -4.50 7.08
CA LEU A 17 0.37 -4.46 6.75
C LEU A 17 -0.12 -3.01 6.71
N ARG A 18 -0.81 -2.62 5.63
CA ARG A 18 -1.42 -1.29 5.48
C ARG A 18 -2.93 -1.40 5.47
N VAL A 19 -3.60 -0.58 6.26
CA VAL A 19 -5.05 -0.61 6.40
C VAL A 19 -5.60 0.81 6.42
N ASP A 20 -6.65 1.03 5.62
CA ASP A 20 -7.36 2.30 5.64
C ASP A 20 -8.17 2.49 6.93
N PRO A 21 -8.21 3.71 7.50
CA PRO A 21 -9.03 4.02 8.65
C PRO A 21 -10.51 3.84 8.31
N SER A 22 -11.22 3.14 9.18
CA SER A 22 -12.67 2.97 9.09
C SER A 22 -13.36 3.98 10.01
N PRO A 23 -14.41 4.68 9.55
CA PRO A 23 -15.18 5.60 10.40
C PRO A 23 -15.88 4.87 11.57
N ASP A 24 -16.22 3.60 11.39
CA ASP A 24 -17.02 2.83 12.36
C ASP A 24 -16.21 1.76 13.11
N GLY A 25 -14.89 1.72 12.91
CA GLY A 25 -14.01 0.74 13.56
C GLY A 25 -14.22 -0.70 13.09
N ALA A 26 -14.29 -0.91 11.78
CA ALA A 26 -14.58 -2.23 11.19
C ALA A 26 -13.52 -3.29 11.50
N VAL A 27 -13.98 -4.54 11.68
CA VAL A 27 -13.13 -5.74 11.70
C VAL A 27 -12.42 -5.91 10.36
N ARG A 28 -11.13 -6.21 10.41
CA ARG A 28 -10.28 -6.48 9.25
C ARG A 28 -9.85 -7.93 9.27
N VAL A 29 -9.93 -8.58 8.11
CA VAL A 29 -9.51 -9.96 7.89
C VAL A 29 -8.47 -9.93 6.78
N VAL A 30 -7.24 -10.34 7.11
CA VAL A 30 -6.13 -10.41 6.16
C VAL A 30 -5.74 -11.89 6.00
N PRO A 31 -6.26 -12.58 4.97
CA PRO A 31 -5.88 -13.96 4.71
C PRO A 31 -4.42 -14.04 4.26
N GLY A 32 -3.71 -15.09 4.69
CA GLY A 32 -2.31 -15.32 4.31
C GLY A 32 -1.34 -14.23 4.78
N ALA A 33 -1.69 -13.48 5.84
CA ALA A 33 -0.82 -12.47 6.44
C ALA A 33 0.50 -13.08 6.94
N PHE A 34 0.44 -14.35 7.35
CA PHE A 34 1.59 -15.16 7.74
C PHE A 34 1.54 -16.47 6.95
N VAL A 35 2.55 -16.70 6.12
CA VAL A 35 2.67 -17.93 5.31
C VAL A 35 3.69 -18.83 5.99
N ALA A 36 3.30 -20.07 6.29
CA ALA A 36 4.26 -21.09 6.69
C ALA A 36 5.00 -21.60 5.44
N ASP A 37 6.31 -21.83 5.55
CA ASP A 37 7.15 -22.35 4.46
C ASP A 37 6.84 -23.83 4.11
N GLN A 38 5.92 -24.47 4.83
CA GLN A 38 5.51 -25.86 4.62
C GLN A 38 4.03 -25.89 4.21
N PRO A 39 3.63 -26.85 3.34
CA PRO A 39 2.23 -27.01 2.95
C PRO A 39 1.38 -27.20 4.20
N LEU A 40 0.43 -26.27 4.41
CA LEU A 40 -0.36 -26.17 5.65
C LEU A 40 -1.12 -27.47 5.95
N ASP A 41 -1.49 -28.20 4.91
CA ASP A 41 -2.17 -29.48 4.88
C ASP A 41 -1.39 -30.64 5.52
N GLU A 42 -0.07 -30.54 5.71
CA GLU A 42 0.74 -31.52 6.47
C GLU A 42 1.05 -31.09 7.91
N VAL A 43 0.72 -29.85 8.31
CA VAL A 43 1.05 -29.28 9.63
C VAL A 43 -0.19 -28.94 10.47
N PHE A 44 -1.41 -29.04 9.93
CA PHE A 44 -2.66 -28.80 10.67
C PHE A 44 -3.03 -29.87 11.70
N THR A 45 -2.31 -30.99 11.75
CA THR A 45 -2.52 -32.04 12.74
C THR A 45 -1.75 -31.70 14.03
N ASP A 46 -2.48 -31.06 14.93
CA ASP A 46 -2.25 -30.95 16.38
C ASP A 46 -1.28 -29.83 16.85
N GLY A 47 -1.86 -28.63 17.11
CA GLY A 47 -1.33 -27.75 18.17
C GLY A 47 -0.72 -26.41 17.80
N LEU A 48 -0.71 -26.04 16.53
CA LEU A 48 -0.14 -24.77 16.12
C LEU A 48 -0.96 -23.58 16.65
N SER A 49 -0.28 -22.67 17.32
CA SER A 49 -0.83 -21.40 17.82
C SER A 49 0.10 -20.26 17.45
N PHE A 50 -0.44 -19.23 16.78
CA PHE A 50 0.26 -17.97 16.62
C PHE A 50 0.03 -17.08 17.84
N VAL A 51 1.12 -16.56 18.40
CA VAL A 51 1.08 -15.63 19.54
C VAL A 51 1.55 -14.26 19.08
N VAL A 52 0.67 -13.27 19.16
CA VAL A 52 0.95 -11.86 18.86
C VAL A 52 1.31 -11.13 20.16
N GLY A 53 2.33 -10.29 20.12
CA GLY A 53 2.77 -9.49 21.27
C GLY A 53 3.58 -8.26 20.88
N GLY A 54 4.22 -7.61 21.85
CA GLY A 54 5.11 -6.47 21.60
C GLY A 54 4.42 -5.23 21.03
N ASP A 55 3.10 -5.10 21.22
CA ASP A 55 2.26 -4.06 20.62
C ASP A 55 2.57 -2.65 21.17
N THR A 56 3.20 -1.80 20.35
CA THR A 56 3.47 -0.40 20.65
C THR A 56 2.28 0.53 20.34
N GLY A 57 1.26 0.03 19.65
CA GLY A 57 0.15 0.79 19.11
C GLY A 57 -1.22 0.33 19.60
N ALA A 58 -1.32 -0.20 20.82
CA ALA A 58 -2.56 -0.74 21.39
C ALA A 58 -3.78 0.20 21.27
N VAL A 59 -3.56 1.52 21.30
CA VAL A 59 -4.61 2.55 21.13
C VAL A 59 -5.23 2.56 19.72
N LEU A 60 -4.56 1.99 18.72
CA LEU A 60 -5.05 1.88 17.34
C LEU A 60 -6.10 0.78 17.19
N PHE A 61 -6.27 -0.10 18.18
CA PHE A 61 -7.11 -1.28 18.08
C PHE A 61 -8.32 -1.20 19.01
N ALA A 62 -9.51 -1.43 18.45
CA ALA A 62 -10.71 -1.76 19.23
C ALA A 62 -10.70 -3.23 19.68
N SER A 63 -10.04 -4.10 18.92
CA SER A 63 -9.73 -5.48 19.29
C SER A 63 -8.32 -5.79 18.79
N PRO A 64 -7.43 -6.31 19.67
CA PRO A 64 -6.05 -6.57 19.30
C PRO A 64 -5.95 -7.63 18.18
N PRO A 65 -4.83 -7.67 17.44
CA PRO A 65 -4.63 -8.68 16.41
C PRO A 65 -4.53 -10.11 16.94
N MET A 66 -5.25 -11.00 16.27
CA MET A 66 -5.18 -12.45 16.45
C MET A 66 -4.83 -13.09 15.11
N VAL A 67 -4.03 -14.15 15.13
CA VAL A 67 -3.65 -14.90 13.93
C VAL A 67 -4.12 -16.33 14.08
N PHE A 68 -4.91 -16.80 13.10
CA PHE A 68 -5.37 -18.17 13.06
C PHE A 68 -4.28 -19.11 12.53
N PRO A 69 -4.33 -20.42 12.85
CA PRO A 69 -3.35 -21.40 12.38
C PRO A 69 -3.19 -21.45 10.85
N ASN A 70 -4.20 -21.00 10.10
CA ASN A 70 -4.14 -20.88 8.64
C ASN A 70 -3.45 -19.60 8.14
N GLY A 71 -2.80 -18.83 9.03
CA GLY A 71 -2.12 -17.59 8.69
C GLY A 71 -3.02 -16.37 8.50
N THR A 72 -4.33 -16.49 8.79
CA THR A 72 -5.27 -15.37 8.68
C THR A 72 -5.18 -14.48 9.91
N ALA A 73 -4.86 -13.19 9.71
CA ALA A 73 -4.88 -12.19 10.78
C ALA A 73 -6.25 -11.50 10.86
N VAL A 74 -6.77 -11.34 12.09
CA VAL A 74 -8.02 -10.64 12.38
C VAL A 74 -7.80 -9.63 13.50
N PHE A 75 -8.23 -8.39 13.28
CA PHE A 75 -8.17 -7.29 14.25
C PHE A 75 -9.29 -6.29 13.96
N ALA A 76 -9.62 -5.44 14.94
CA ALA A 76 -10.49 -4.30 14.72
C ALA A 76 -9.70 -3.02 14.99
N VAL A 77 -9.67 -2.12 14.00
CA VAL A 77 -9.05 -0.80 14.15
C VAL A 77 -10.04 0.10 14.89
N ALA A 78 -9.58 0.91 15.83
CA ALA A 78 -10.42 1.89 16.51
C ALA A 78 -10.95 2.95 15.51
N ALA A 79 -12.15 3.47 15.75
CA ALA A 79 -12.79 4.42 14.86
C ALA A 79 -11.90 5.66 14.64
N SER A 80 -11.64 5.99 13.37
CA SER A 80 -10.78 7.12 12.98
C SER A 80 -9.36 7.10 13.57
N ALA A 81 -8.87 5.94 14.03
CA ALA A 81 -7.49 5.81 14.47
C ALA A 81 -6.55 5.86 13.26
N GLU A 82 -5.42 6.56 13.43
CA GLU A 82 -4.33 6.65 12.45
C GLU A 82 -3.00 6.55 13.22
N GLY A 83 -2.01 5.88 12.63
CA GLY A 83 -0.71 5.68 13.24
C GLY A 83 -0.03 4.39 12.80
N VAL A 84 1.05 4.07 13.51
CA VAL A 84 1.86 2.87 13.29
C VAL A 84 1.87 2.06 14.58
N ALA A 85 1.63 0.75 14.47
CA ALA A 85 1.87 -0.22 15.53
C ALA A 85 3.00 -1.14 15.09
N ASP A 86 4.04 -1.24 15.92
CA ASP A 86 5.03 -2.30 15.83
C ASP A 86 4.56 -3.45 16.71
N LEU A 87 4.55 -4.65 16.14
CA LEU A 87 4.11 -5.87 16.79
C LEU A 87 5.13 -6.97 16.52
N THR A 88 4.93 -8.06 17.24
CA THR A 88 5.69 -9.28 17.06
C THR A 88 4.77 -10.48 16.98
N VAL A 89 5.19 -11.49 16.22
CA VAL A 89 4.50 -12.78 16.15
C VAL A 89 5.49 -13.91 16.39
N ARG A 90 5.05 -14.97 17.04
CA ARG A 90 5.74 -16.26 17.01
C ARG A 90 4.73 -17.38 16.76
N LEU A 91 5.23 -18.52 16.31
CA LEU A 91 4.47 -19.75 16.17
C LEU A 91 4.88 -20.70 17.31
N ASP A 92 3.90 -21.21 18.04
CA ASP A 92 4.09 -22.26 19.02
C ASP A 92 3.50 -23.56 18.43
N ASP A 93 4.29 -24.63 18.41
CA ASP A 93 3.76 -26.00 18.45
C ASP A 93 3.70 -26.44 19.93
N PHE A 94 2.95 -27.49 20.27
CA PHE A 94 2.73 -27.89 21.67
C PHE A 94 4.02 -28.08 22.51
N GLU A 95 5.18 -28.26 21.86
CA GLU A 95 6.46 -28.55 22.50
C GLU A 95 7.48 -27.42 22.33
N LEU A 96 7.39 -26.63 21.26
CA LEU A 96 8.41 -25.68 20.83
C LEU A 96 7.83 -24.34 20.35
N SER A 97 8.58 -23.27 20.63
CA SER A 97 8.31 -21.93 20.12
C SER A 97 9.30 -21.56 19.03
N SER A 98 8.81 -20.95 17.96
CA SER A 98 9.65 -20.28 16.96
C SER A 98 10.34 -19.05 17.56
N PRO A 99 11.39 -18.52 16.90
CA PRO A 99 11.82 -17.15 17.13
C PRO A 99 10.67 -16.15 16.94
N THR A 100 10.81 -15.00 17.57
CA THR A 100 9.87 -13.89 17.42
C THR A 100 10.20 -13.09 16.17
N TYR A 101 9.20 -12.85 15.33
CA TYR A 101 9.33 -12.07 14.10
C TYR A 101 8.62 -10.72 14.24
N PRO A 102 9.29 -9.60 13.92
CA PRO A 102 8.66 -8.29 13.94
C PRO A 102 7.75 -8.10 12.73
N PHE A 103 6.60 -7.48 12.95
CA PHE A 103 5.74 -6.97 11.88
C PHE A 103 5.16 -5.62 12.23
N ARG A 104 4.93 -4.79 11.22
CA ARG A 104 4.42 -3.44 11.37
C ARG A 104 3.03 -3.31 10.77
N LEU A 105 2.12 -2.70 11.52
CA LEU A 105 0.79 -2.35 11.05
C LEU A 105 0.68 -0.83 10.94
N ILE A 106 0.39 -0.36 9.74
CA ILE A 106 0.21 1.05 9.43
C ILE A 106 -1.29 1.29 9.22
N VAL A 107 -1.91 2.00 10.14
CA VAL A 107 -3.28 2.50 10.00
C VAL A 107 -3.20 3.92 9.47
N GLY A 108 -3.67 4.13 8.26
CA GLY A 108 -3.65 5.44 7.66
C GLY A 108 -4.23 5.39 6.28
N ARG A 109 -4.61 6.55 5.76
CA ARG A 109 -5.07 6.63 4.37
C ARG A 109 -3.87 6.37 3.48
N GLY A 110 -3.86 5.22 2.80
CA GLY A 110 -2.88 4.97 1.77
C GLY A 110 -2.92 6.11 0.74
N SER A 111 -1.77 6.50 0.20
CA SER A 111 -1.79 7.21 -1.08
C SER A 111 -2.41 6.23 -2.08
N GLY A 112 -3.68 6.45 -2.45
CA GLY A 112 -4.27 5.75 -3.59
C GLY A 112 -3.39 5.96 -4.83
N PRO A 113 -3.51 5.11 -5.86
CA PRO A 113 -2.81 5.37 -7.12
C PRO A 113 -3.18 6.78 -7.61
N PRO A 114 -2.23 7.50 -8.23
CA PRO A 114 -2.56 8.79 -8.84
C PRO A 114 -3.67 8.56 -9.88
N SER A 115 -4.69 9.42 -9.85
CA SER A 115 -5.77 9.43 -10.84
C SER A 115 -5.85 10.82 -11.47
N PHE A 116 -6.37 10.88 -12.69
CA PHE A 116 -6.57 12.12 -13.42
C PHE A 116 -7.78 12.02 -14.34
N THR A 117 -8.37 13.16 -14.67
CA THR A 117 -9.37 13.31 -15.72
C THR A 117 -8.71 13.98 -16.93
N ALA A 118 -8.90 13.45 -18.14
CA ALA A 118 -8.36 14.06 -19.36
C ALA A 118 -9.42 14.20 -20.46
N ALA A 119 -9.20 15.14 -21.38
CA ALA A 119 -10.02 15.29 -22.57
C ALA A 119 -9.89 14.05 -23.49
N THR A 120 -11.02 13.51 -23.95
CA THR A 120 -11.06 12.24 -24.71
C THR A 120 -11.01 12.43 -26.23
N LEU A 121 -11.31 13.63 -26.72
CA LEU A 121 -11.26 13.99 -28.13
C LEU A 121 -10.86 15.46 -28.27
N VAL A 122 -9.89 15.72 -29.13
CA VAL A 122 -9.45 17.07 -29.49
C VAL A 122 -9.44 17.17 -31.01
N GLU A 123 -10.26 18.07 -31.55
CA GLU A 123 -10.27 18.39 -32.97
C GLU A 123 -9.49 19.68 -33.20
N VAL A 124 -8.51 19.64 -34.10
CA VAL A 124 -7.67 20.79 -34.44
C VAL A 124 -7.76 21.02 -35.95
N ASP A 125 -8.27 22.19 -36.34
CA ASP A 125 -8.39 22.61 -37.75
C ASP A 125 -7.39 23.73 -38.08
N SER A 126 -6.15 23.56 -37.63
CA SER A 126 -5.07 24.53 -37.82
C SER A 126 -3.73 23.82 -37.94
N THR A 127 -2.87 24.36 -38.78
CA THR A 127 -1.48 23.90 -38.92
C THR A 127 -0.51 24.66 -38.01
N ALA A 128 -0.99 25.62 -37.23
CA ALA A 128 -0.18 26.33 -36.25
C ALA A 128 0.06 25.45 -35.00
N PRO A 129 1.15 25.69 -34.23
CA PRO A 129 1.35 25.01 -32.96
C PRO A 129 0.12 25.17 -32.06
N PHE A 130 -0.37 24.04 -31.54
CA PHE A 130 -1.54 23.98 -30.68
C PHE A 130 -1.14 23.53 -29.27
N SER A 131 -1.63 24.24 -28.25
CA SER A 131 -1.42 23.89 -26.84
C SER A 131 -2.76 23.92 -26.12
N MET A 132 -3.01 22.89 -25.29
CA MET A 132 -4.25 22.73 -24.56
C MET A 132 -3.97 22.71 -23.04
N PRO A 133 -4.06 23.87 -22.36
CA PRO A 133 -3.93 23.90 -20.91
C PRO A 133 -5.07 23.13 -20.27
N GLY A 134 -4.77 22.39 -19.19
CA GLY A 134 -5.77 21.57 -18.49
C GLY A 134 -6.23 20.33 -19.28
N PHE A 135 -5.47 19.90 -20.30
CA PHE A 135 -5.75 18.68 -21.06
C PHE A 135 -5.93 17.45 -20.15
N ALA A 136 -5.11 17.34 -19.10
CA ALA A 136 -5.24 16.39 -18.02
C ALA A 136 -5.20 17.12 -16.68
N VAL A 137 -6.13 16.78 -15.78
CA VAL A 137 -6.23 17.34 -14.43
C VAL A 137 -6.08 16.19 -13.45
N LEU A 138 -5.01 16.24 -12.64
CA LEU A 138 -4.82 15.31 -11.54
C LEU A 138 -5.99 15.47 -10.56
N ASP A 139 -6.56 14.35 -10.13
CA ASP A 139 -7.43 14.38 -8.97
C ASP A 139 -6.60 14.77 -7.73
N PRO A 140 -7.21 15.40 -6.72
CA PRO A 140 -6.49 15.84 -5.53
C PRO A 140 -5.71 14.68 -4.92
N LEU A 141 -4.38 14.75 -5.04
CA LEU A 141 -3.49 13.76 -4.46
C LEU A 141 -3.59 13.86 -2.94
N ARG A 142 -3.82 12.71 -2.30
CA ARG A 142 -3.84 12.63 -0.82
C ARG A 142 -2.44 12.56 -0.22
N SER A 143 -1.39 12.56 -1.06
CA SER A 143 0.02 12.53 -0.68
C SER A 143 0.86 13.35 -1.67
N VAL A 144 1.94 13.96 -1.21
CA VAL A 144 2.81 14.89 -1.98
C VAL A 144 3.90 14.13 -2.76
N GLN A 145 3.64 12.87 -3.14
CA GLN A 145 4.61 12.09 -3.91
C GLN A 145 4.75 12.64 -5.34
N PRO A 146 5.97 12.69 -5.90
CA PRO A 146 6.16 13.14 -7.27
C PRO A 146 5.44 12.19 -8.23
N VAL A 147 4.57 12.74 -9.08
CA VAL A 147 3.89 12.00 -10.14
C VAL A 147 4.70 12.11 -11.43
N THR A 148 4.89 11.00 -12.14
CA THR A 148 5.50 10.97 -13.47
C THR A 148 4.46 10.52 -14.48
N PHE A 149 4.39 11.19 -15.63
CA PHE A 149 3.54 10.78 -16.75
C PHE A 149 4.37 10.02 -17.77
N ASP A 150 3.98 8.78 -18.07
CA ASP A 150 4.50 8.05 -19.23
C ASP A 150 3.57 8.32 -20.42
N VAL A 151 4.09 8.99 -21.45
CA VAL A 151 3.30 9.40 -22.63
C VAL A 151 3.58 8.43 -23.76
N VAL A 152 2.63 7.52 -24.01
CA VAL A 152 2.67 6.60 -25.15
C VAL A 152 1.90 7.21 -26.31
N PHE A 153 2.62 7.63 -27.36
CA PHE A 153 2.02 8.11 -28.60
C PHE A 153 1.83 6.95 -29.59
N SER A 154 0.58 6.72 -30.01
CA SER A 154 0.25 5.78 -31.09
C SER A 154 -0.56 6.49 -32.17
N THR A 155 -0.16 6.33 -33.43
CA THR A 155 -0.83 6.97 -34.57
C THR A 155 -0.87 6.02 -35.75
N SER A 156 -1.99 6.02 -36.48
CA SER A 156 -2.12 5.35 -37.78
C SER A 156 -1.60 6.20 -38.94
N THR A 157 -1.25 7.47 -38.68
CA THR A 157 -0.77 8.46 -39.67
C THR A 157 0.43 9.23 -39.10
N PRO A 158 1.65 8.67 -39.13
CA PRO A 158 2.83 9.28 -38.51
C PRO A 158 3.25 10.61 -39.15
N ASP A 159 2.98 10.81 -40.44
CA ASP A 159 3.35 12.04 -41.17
C ASP A 159 2.50 13.27 -40.78
N LEU A 160 1.50 13.09 -39.90
CA LEU A 160 0.61 14.16 -39.46
C LEU A 160 1.31 15.17 -38.53
N PHE A 161 2.44 14.80 -37.94
CA PHE A 161 3.15 15.62 -36.96
C PHE A 161 4.62 15.84 -37.36
N LEU A 162 5.05 17.11 -37.34
CA LEU A 162 6.48 17.47 -37.49
C LEU A 162 7.32 17.08 -36.27
N SER A 163 6.67 16.86 -35.13
CA SER A 163 7.24 16.34 -33.88
C SER A 163 6.13 15.66 -33.07
N PRO A 164 6.39 14.56 -32.36
CA PRO A 164 5.36 13.86 -31.60
C PRO A 164 4.75 14.79 -30.52
N PRO A 165 3.44 14.63 -30.20
CA PRO A 165 2.81 15.31 -29.08
C PRO A 165 3.51 15.01 -27.75
N ALA A 166 3.52 15.99 -26.85
CA ALA A 166 4.10 15.88 -25.52
C ALA A 166 3.17 16.47 -24.46
N VAL A 167 3.27 15.97 -23.22
CA VAL A 167 2.59 16.52 -22.03
C VAL A 167 3.66 17.15 -21.14
N SER A 168 3.39 18.37 -20.65
CA SER A 168 4.23 19.08 -19.67
C SER A 168 3.40 19.44 -18.45
N ALA A 169 4.02 19.37 -17.27
CA ALA A 169 3.39 19.68 -15.97
C ALA A 169 3.56 21.17 -15.58
N ASP A 170 3.55 22.07 -16.56
CA ASP A 170 3.75 23.52 -16.36
C ASP A 170 2.81 24.10 -15.29
#